data_AF-X0W3I3-F1
#
_entry.id   AF-X0W3I3-F1
#
_cell.length_a   1.000
_cell.length_b   1.000
_cell.length_c   1.000
_cell.angle_alpha   90.00
_cell.angle_beta   90.00
_cell.angle_gamma   90.00
#
_symmetry.space_group_name_H-M   'P 1'
#
loop_
_entity.id
_entity.type
_entity.pdbx_description
1 polymer ?
#
loop_
_entity_poly.entity_id
_entity_poly.type
_entity_poly.pdbx_seq_one_letter_code
_entity_poly.pdbx_strand_id
1 'polypeptide(L)'
;MGKNFLLSMIVIFTLVTKQAFPESWIEDSFEDFADGMLDASGQNIYVSRDGTIRTIHRFDLNDDGYIDLLFNSTHNDYAFVPSTIVSSAENRRIQSGELAVEGSLAAEIADLNRDGFPDIVFCPAPSGIQRSRRFVTIIWGGEDGWPSRRSNG
;
A
#
# COMPACT_ATOMS: atom_id res chain seq x y z
N MET A 1 -87.88 16.23 -30.10
CA MET A 1 -87.15 17.17 -29.22
C MET A 1 -86.12 16.37 -28.43
N GLY A 2 -84.83 16.63 -28.67
CA GLY A 2 -83.74 16.02 -27.90
C GLY A 2 -82.43 16.65 -28.33
N LYS A 3 -81.97 17.67 -27.58
CA LYS A 3 -80.66 18.30 -27.79
C LYS A 3 -79.67 17.64 -26.84
N ASN A 4 -78.70 16.90 -27.38
CA ASN A 4 -77.58 16.38 -26.60
C ASN A 4 -76.53 17.49 -26.46
N PHE A 5 -76.24 17.90 -25.21
CA PHE A 5 -75.16 18.81 -24.89
C PHE A 5 -73.92 17.99 -24.52
N LEU A 6 -72.81 18.19 -25.22
CA LEU A 6 -71.51 17.65 -24.82
C LEU A 6 -70.86 18.64 -23.84
N LEU A 7 -70.57 18.19 -22.62
CA LEU A 7 -69.80 18.95 -21.64
C LEU A 7 -68.34 18.51 -21.76
N SER A 8 -67.45 19.41 -22.20
CA SER A 8 -66.00 19.16 -22.20
C SER A 8 -65.42 19.63 -20.87
N MET A 9 -64.76 18.73 -20.14
CA MET A 9 -64.08 19.02 -18.88
C MET A 9 -62.57 19.04 -19.13
N ILE A 10 -61.95 20.22 -19.01
CA ILE A 10 -60.50 20.36 -19.09
C ILE A 10 -59.93 20.12 -17.69
N VAL A 11 -59.10 19.09 -17.55
CA VAL A 11 -58.34 18.79 -16.33
C VAL A 11 -56.93 19.37 -16.50
N ILE A 12 -56.57 20.33 -15.65
CA ILE A 12 -55.23 20.90 -15.59
C ILE A 12 -54.45 20.12 -14.53
N PHE A 13 -53.42 19.39 -14.94
CA PHE A 13 -52.45 18.78 -14.03
C PHE A 13 -51.35 19.80 -13.71
N THR A 14 -51.31 20.27 -12.46
CA THR A 14 -50.15 21.00 -11.94
C THR A 14 -49.07 20.02 -11.50
N LEU A 15 -47.93 20.02 -12.19
CA LEU A 15 -46.71 19.34 -11.76
C LEU A 15 -46.09 20.11 -10.59
N VAL A 16 -46.13 19.52 -9.38
CA VAL A 16 -45.33 19.98 -8.25
C VAL A 16 -43.96 19.31 -8.37
N THR A 17 -42.94 20.06 -8.76
CA THR A 17 -41.55 19.59 -8.67
C THR A 17 -41.12 19.66 -7.20
N LYS A 18 -40.92 18.50 -6.56
CA LYS A 18 -40.21 18.48 -5.27
C LYS A 18 -38.77 18.94 -5.52
N GLN A 19 -38.36 20.01 -4.86
CA GLN A 19 -36.97 20.44 -4.85
C GLN A 19 -36.16 19.36 -4.12
N ALA A 20 -35.29 18.67 -4.85
CA ALA A 20 -34.37 17.70 -4.27
C ALA A 20 -33.25 18.48 -3.55
N PHE A 21 -33.11 18.26 -2.25
CA PHE A 21 -31.92 18.67 -1.53
C PHE A 21 -30.78 17.71 -1.92
N PRO A 22 -29.52 18.18 -1.99
CA PRO A 22 -28.40 17.29 -2.23
C PRO A 22 -28.34 16.25 -1.11
N GLU A 23 -28.34 14.98 -1.49
CA GLU A 23 -28.11 13.86 -0.59
C GLU A 23 -26.62 13.85 -0.23
N SER A 24 -26.28 13.94 1.05
CA SER A 24 -24.89 13.84 1.52
C SER A 24 -24.60 12.40 1.89
N TRP A 25 -23.68 11.79 1.16
CA TRP A 25 -23.09 10.50 1.51
C TRP A 25 -21.84 10.75 2.34
N ILE A 26 -21.80 10.23 3.57
CA ILE A 26 -20.68 10.38 4.51
C ILE A 26 -20.28 8.97 4.94
N GLU A 27 -19.01 8.63 4.69
CA GLU A 27 -18.35 7.39 5.10
C GLU A 27 -17.17 7.82 5.98
N ASP A 28 -17.30 7.75 7.31
CA ASP A 28 -16.26 8.25 8.24
C ASP A 28 -15.90 7.32 9.39
N SER A 29 -16.56 6.15 9.49
CA SER A 29 -16.20 5.09 10.45
C SER A 29 -15.83 3.77 9.76
N PHE A 30 -15.13 2.90 10.49
CA PHE A 30 -14.81 1.55 10.01
C PHE A 30 -16.08 0.76 9.69
N GLU A 31 -17.10 0.89 10.53
CA GLU A 31 -18.40 0.25 10.33
C GLU A 31 -19.09 0.71 9.06
N ASP A 32 -19.02 2.01 8.71
CA ASP A 32 -19.56 2.54 7.45
C ASP A 32 -18.81 1.93 6.25
N PHE A 33 -17.47 1.98 6.25
CA PHE A 33 -16.68 1.39 5.16
C PHE A 33 -16.84 -0.13 5.00
N ALA A 34 -17.19 -0.85 6.09
CA ALA A 34 -17.25 -2.30 6.11
C ALA A 34 -18.61 -2.88 5.65
N ASP A 35 -19.67 -2.05 5.58
CA ASP A 35 -21.01 -2.52 5.24
C ASP A 35 -21.30 -2.54 3.71
N GLY A 36 -20.38 -1.99 2.92
CA GLY A 36 -20.45 -1.92 1.46
C GLY A 36 -19.96 -3.17 0.72
N MET A 37 -20.20 -3.20 -0.59
CA MET A 37 -19.67 -4.19 -1.53
C MET A 37 -18.78 -3.48 -2.55
N LEU A 38 -17.51 -3.85 -2.60
CA LEU A 38 -16.54 -3.25 -3.52
C LEU A 38 -16.71 -3.85 -4.93
N ASP A 39 -16.81 -3.00 -5.96
CA ASP A 39 -16.91 -3.45 -7.36
C ASP A 39 -15.56 -3.93 -7.91
N ALA A 40 -14.48 -3.32 -7.41
CA ALA A 40 -13.10 -3.71 -7.57
C ALA A 40 -12.44 -3.59 -6.20
N SER A 41 -12.52 -4.65 -5.38
CA SER A 41 -11.98 -4.75 -4.03
C SER A 41 -10.60 -4.11 -3.88
N GLY A 42 -10.58 -2.81 -3.57
CA GLY A 42 -9.44 -1.91 -3.35
C GLY A 42 -8.15 -2.32 -4.03
N GLN A 43 -7.75 -1.61 -5.09
CA GLN A 43 -6.42 -1.66 -5.71
C GLN A 43 -5.30 -1.60 -4.65
N ASN A 44 -4.98 -2.74 -4.06
CA ASN A 44 -4.00 -2.91 -3.01
C ASN A 44 -4.23 -2.06 -1.74
N ILE A 45 -5.47 -1.74 -1.33
CA ILE A 45 -5.74 -0.99 -0.08
C ILE A 45 -6.89 -1.55 0.76
N TYR A 46 -6.77 -1.52 2.10
CA TYR A 46 -7.83 -1.83 3.06
C TYR A 46 -7.80 -0.86 4.27
N VAL A 47 -8.94 -0.67 4.93
CA VAL A 47 -9.03 0.07 6.19
C VAL A 47 -8.93 -0.95 7.34
N SER A 48 -7.92 -0.83 8.21
CA SER A 48 -7.83 -1.65 9.41
C SER A 48 -8.75 -1.12 10.51
N ARG A 49 -9.11 -2.01 11.45
CA ARG A 49 -10.02 -1.71 12.57
C ARG A 49 -9.55 -0.57 13.49
N ASP A 50 -8.26 -0.23 13.46
CA ASP A 50 -7.70 0.93 14.16
C ASP A 50 -7.82 2.25 13.38
N GLY A 51 -8.55 2.25 12.26
CA GLY A 51 -8.83 3.42 11.43
C GLY A 51 -7.71 3.77 10.43
N THR A 52 -6.69 2.94 10.27
CA THR A 52 -5.60 3.23 9.31
C THR A 52 -5.86 2.61 7.94
N ILE A 53 -5.57 3.35 6.86
CA ILE A 53 -5.51 2.80 5.50
C ILE A 53 -4.17 2.06 5.34
N ARG A 54 -4.20 0.86 4.78
CA ARG A 54 -3.03 -0.02 4.62
C ARG A 54 -3.05 -0.69 3.26
N THR A 55 -1.89 -1.12 2.79
CA THR A 55 -1.82 -1.97 1.60
C THR A 55 -2.06 -3.43 1.93
N ILE A 56 -2.71 -4.16 1.00
CA ILE A 56 -2.93 -5.61 1.14
C ILE A 56 -1.58 -6.34 1.01
N HIS A 57 -0.79 -5.90 0.04
CA HIS A 57 0.52 -6.45 -0.29
C HIS A 57 1.64 -5.73 0.47
N ARG A 58 1.58 -5.74 1.81
CA ARG A 58 2.65 -5.15 2.67
C ARG A 58 4.02 -5.80 2.51
N PHE A 59 4.04 -6.98 1.92
CA PHE A 59 5.22 -7.82 1.76
C PHE A 59 5.48 -8.13 0.29
N ASP A 60 4.86 -7.45 -0.66
CA ASP A 60 5.16 -7.59 -2.09
C ASP A 60 6.03 -6.39 -2.47
N LEU A 61 7.33 -6.57 -2.38
CA LEU A 61 8.30 -5.50 -2.53
C LEU A 61 8.68 -5.28 -3.99
N ASN A 62 8.37 -6.23 -4.88
CA ASN A 62 8.64 -6.16 -6.32
C ASN A 62 7.36 -6.06 -7.18
N ASP A 63 6.17 -6.00 -6.56
CA ASP A 63 4.85 -5.87 -7.19
C ASP A 63 4.51 -7.03 -8.15
N ASP A 64 4.95 -8.25 -7.82
CA ASP A 64 4.70 -9.46 -8.63
C ASP A 64 3.49 -10.29 -8.16
N GLY A 65 2.82 -9.86 -7.10
CA GLY A 65 1.66 -10.51 -6.49
C GLY A 65 2.01 -11.59 -5.47
N TYR A 66 3.29 -11.81 -5.18
CA TYR A 66 3.77 -12.81 -4.23
C TYR A 66 4.45 -12.17 -3.02
N ILE A 67 4.83 -13.02 -2.05
CA ILE A 67 5.43 -12.56 -0.80
C ILE A 67 6.95 -12.47 -0.92
N ASP A 68 7.48 -11.36 -0.46
CA ASP A 68 8.87 -11.00 -0.28
C ASP A 68 9.17 -10.77 1.19
N LEU A 69 10.32 -11.24 1.65
CA LEU A 69 10.76 -11.16 3.03
C LEU A 69 12.17 -10.59 3.11
N LEU A 70 12.34 -9.56 3.93
CA LEU A 70 13.66 -9.03 4.31
C LEU A 70 14.15 -9.74 5.57
N PHE A 71 15.24 -10.47 5.44
CA PHE A 71 16.00 -11.03 6.55
C PHE A 71 17.14 -10.08 6.91
N ASN A 72 16.93 -9.29 7.97
CA ASN A 72 18.00 -8.49 8.54
C ASN A 72 18.98 -9.38 9.34
N SER A 73 20.25 -9.00 9.33
CA SER A 73 21.28 -9.60 10.15
C SER A 73 21.74 -8.62 11.21
N THR A 74 21.71 -9.00 12.48
CA THR A 74 22.21 -8.17 13.61
C THR A 74 23.64 -8.53 14.01
N HIS A 75 24.26 -9.49 13.31
CA HIS A 75 25.58 -9.99 13.65
C HIS A 75 26.66 -8.96 13.31
N ASN A 76 27.57 -8.72 14.26
CA ASN A 76 28.54 -7.63 14.21
C ASN A 76 30.02 -8.05 14.26
N ASP A 77 30.30 -9.33 14.60
CA ASP A 77 31.65 -9.81 14.89
C ASP A 77 31.99 -11.06 14.06
N TYR A 78 33.00 -10.96 13.19
CA TYR A 78 33.66 -12.08 12.48
C TYR A 78 32.90 -12.85 11.38
N ALA A 79 31.57 -12.84 11.33
CA ALA A 79 30.80 -13.41 10.23
C ALA A 79 29.71 -12.42 9.80
N PHE A 80 30.01 -11.60 8.79
CA PHE A 80 29.03 -10.70 8.20
C PHE A 80 28.14 -11.52 7.27
N VAL A 81 26.92 -11.83 7.72
CA VAL A 81 25.86 -12.28 6.81
C VAL A 81 25.16 -11.02 6.32
N PRO A 82 25.18 -10.75 5.01
CA PRO A 82 24.44 -9.62 4.45
C PRO A 82 22.95 -9.74 4.78
N SER A 83 22.26 -8.60 4.88
CA SER A 83 20.80 -8.64 4.85
C SER A 83 20.34 -9.25 3.52
N THR A 84 19.33 -10.12 3.56
CA THR A 84 18.91 -10.89 2.38
C THR A 84 17.43 -10.68 2.13
N ILE A 85 17.06 -10.44 0.88
CA ILE A 85 15.67 -10.50 0.44
C ILE A 85 15.40 -11.88 -0.13
N VAL A 86 14.28 -12.46 0.26
CA VAL A 86 13.77 -13.72 -0.29
C VAL A 86 12.38 -13.47 -0.85
N SER A 87 12.22 -13.77 -2.13
CA SER A 87 10.98 -13.56 -2.88
C SER A 87 10.41 -14.90 -3.31
N SER A 88 9.11 -15.09 -3.11
CA SER A 88 8.36 -16.11 -3.84
C SER A 88 7.89 -15.51 -5.17
N ALA A 89 7.63 -16.35 -6.16
CA ALA A 89 6.98 -15.96 -7.39
C ALA A 89 6.01 -17.06 -7.84
N GLU A 90 5.50 -16.92 -9.06
CA GLU A 90 4.64 -17.92 -9.71
C GLU A 90 5.23 -19.33 -9.60
N ASN A 91 4.35 -20.32 -9.43
CA ASN A 91 4.71 -21.73 -9.24
C ASN A 91 5.60 -21.99 -8.02
N ARG A 92 5.56 -21.12 -7.00
CA ARG A 92 6.36 -21.21 -5.77
C ARG A 92 7.86 -21.16 -6.04
N ARG A 93 8.28 -20.49 -7.11
CA ARG A 93 9.70 -20.28 -7.39
C ARG A 93 10.26 -19.33 -6.34
N ILE A 94 11.27 -19.78 -5.60
CA ILE A 94 11.96 -18.94 -4.61
C ILE A 94 13.20 -18.31 -5.24
N GLN A 95 13.38 -17.01 -5.03
CA GLN A 95 14.57 -16.24 -5.36
C GLN A 95 15.12 -15.62 -4.08
N SER A 96 16.44 -15.46 -4.00
CA SER A 96 17.07 -14.73 -2.92
C SER A 96 18.21 -13.86 -3.42
N GLY A 97 18.37 -12.69 -2.81
CA GLY A 97 19.42 -11.74 -3.15
C GLY A 97 19.97 -11.08 -1.90
N GLU A 98 21.30 -11.01 -1.82
CA GLU A 98 21.99 -10.29 -0.76
C GLU A 98 21.94 -8.78 -1.05
N LEU A 99 21.64 -7.99 -0.02
CA LEU A 99 21.77 -6.55 -0.01
C LEU A 99 23.17 -6.19 0.46
N ALA A 100 23.73 -5.10 -0.07
CA ALA A 100 25.06 -4.62 0.32
C ALA A 100 25.05 -3.91 1.70
N VAL A 101 24.46 -4.56 2.70
CA VAL A 101 24.43 -4.12 4.10
C VAL A 101 24.88 -5.26 4.99
N GLU A 102 26.04 -5.06 5.59
CA GLU A 102 26.67 -6.01 6.49
C GLU A 102 26.29 -5.70 7.94
N GLY A 103 25.17 -6.22 8.43
CA GLY A 103 24.80 -6.07 9.83
C GLY A 103 24.12 -4.72 10.16
N SER A 104 22.90 -4.79 10.65
CA SER A 104 22.12 -3.63 11.08
C SER A 104 21.30 -3.97 12.33
N LEU A 105 21.01 -2.98 13.18
CA LEU A 105 20.18 -3.21 14.37
C LEU A 105 18.70 -3.36 14.01
N ALA A 106 18.29 -2.72 12.92
CA ALA A 106 16.91 -2.68 12.44
C ALA A 106 16.90 -2.28 10.97
N ALA A 107 15.87 -2.70 10.25
CA ALA A 107 15.59 -2.27 8.90
C ALA A 107 14.12 -1.85 8.77
N GLU A 108 13.86 -0.80 8.02
CA GLU A 108 12.52 -0.30 7.71
C GLU A 108 12.37 -0.13 6.21
N ILE A 109 11.17 -0.42 5.69
CA ILE A 109 10.87 -0.39 4.26
C ILE A 109 9.79 0.66 4.00
N ALA A 110 10.06 1.58 3.07
CA ALA A 110 9.11 2.59 2.62
C ALA A 110 9.59 3.20 1.29
N ASP A 111 8.66 3.63 0.44
CA ASP A 111 8.98 4.47 -0.71
C ASP A 111 9.26 5.91 -0.22
N LEU A 112 10.53 6.25 0.00
CA LEU A 112 10.95 7.51 0.64
C LEU A 112 10.98 8.67 -0.36
N ASN A 113 11.28 8.37 -1.62
CA ASN A 113 11.41 9.36 -2.69
C ASN A 113 10.14 9.49 -3.57
N ARG A 114 9.13 8.62 -3.36
CA ARG A 114 7.87 8.56 -4.09
C ARG A 114 8.03 8.18 -5.55
N ASP A 115 8.97 7.29 -5.86
CA ASP A 115 9.21 6.79 -7.21
C ASP A 115 8.40 5.52 -7.55
N GLY A 116 7.62 5.01 -6.59
CA GLY A 116 6.81 3.82 -6.73
C GLY A 116 7.54 2.54 -6.34
N PHE A 117 8.83 2.60 -5.98
CA PHE A 117 9.60 1.46 -5.52
C PHE A 117 9.94 1.60 -4.03
N PRO A 118 9.77 0.53 -3.23
CA PRO A 118 10.12 0.58 -1.82
C PRO A 118 11.63 0.72 -1.61
N ASP A 119 12.06 1.69 -0.82
CA ASP A 119 13.42 1.85 -0.34
C ASP A 119 13.61 1.14 1.00
N ILE A 120 14.87 0.87 1.39
CA ILE A 120 15.19 0.21 2.65
C ILE A 120 16.18 1.05 3.45
N VAL A 121 15.80 1.35 4.69
CA VAL A 121 16.61 2.08 5.67
C VAL A 121 17.17 1.12 6.70
N PHE A 122 18.49 1.11 6.88
CA PHE A 122 19.20 0.27 7.83
C PHE A 122 19.81 1.09 8.96
N CYS A 123 19.44 0.74 10.19
CA CYS A 123 19.99 1.31 11.40
C CYS A 123 21.40 0.73 11.66
N PRO A 124 22.44 1.56 11.79
CA PRO A 124 23.80 1.06 11.91
C PRO A 124 23.99 0.23 13.18
N ALA A 125 24.60 -0.95 13.03
CA ALA A 125 25.10 -1.73 14.15
C ALA A 125 26.57 -1.39 14.44
N PRO A 126 27.03 -1.47 15.71
CA PRO A 126 28.45 -1.50 16.01
C PRO A 126 29.14 -2.59 15.19
N SER A 127 30.38 -2.39 14.73
CA SER A 127 31.20 -3.48 14.19
C SER A 127 32.32 -3.78 15.18
N GLY A 128 32.62 -5.06 15.44
CA GLY A 128 33.68 -5.44 16.38
C GLY A 128 35.10 -5.18 15.90
N ILE A 129 35.28 -4.77 14.63
CA ILE A 129 36.58 -4.72 13.97
C ILE A 129 36.97 -3.27 13.58
N GLN A 130 36.00 -2.42 13.22
CA GLN A 130 36.22 -1.00 12.92
C GLN A 130 35.14 -0.10 13.53
N ARG A 131 35.50 1.18 13.72
CA ARG A 131 34.75 2.26 14.40
C ARG A 131 33.22 2.16 14.26
N SER A 132 32.50 2.62 15.30
CA SER A 132 31.03 2.74 15.29
C SER A 132 30.51 3.20 13.93
N ARG A 133 29.69 2.37 13.26
CA ARG A 133 28.93 2.81 12.10
C ARG A 133 27.99 3.93 12.59
N ARG A 134 28.17 5.13 12.09
CA ARG A 134 27.50 6.35 12.61
C ARG A 134 26.44 6.91 11.68
N PHE A 135 26.31 6.34 10.49
CA PHE A 135 25.36 6.79 9.49
C PHE A 135 24.37 5.68 9.20
N VAL A 136 23.12 6.08 8.99
CA VAL A 136 22.07 5.22 8.45
C VAL A 136 22.41 4.90 7.00
N THR A 137 22.27 3.64 6.62
CA THR A 137 22.38 3.22 5.22
C THR A 137 20.99 3.18 4.61
N ILE A 138 20.82 3.78 3.44
CA ILE A 138 19.60 3.71 2.63
C ILE A 138 19.98 2.98 1.35
N ILE A 139 19.24 1.94 0.95
CA ILE A 139 19.29 1.39 -0.40
C ILE A 139 18.00 1.78 -1.12
N TRP A 140 18.14 2.50 -2.23
CA TRP A 140 17.02 2.97 -3.03
C TRP A 140 16.51 1.88 -3.99
N GLY A 141 15.21 1.61 -3.95
CA GLY A 141 14.54 0.58 -4.76
C GLY A 141 14.28 1.01 -6.20
N GLY A 142 14.13 0.08 -7.15
CA GLY A 142 13.75 0.37 -8.54
C GLY A 142 13.32 -0.85 -9.33
N GLU A 143 13.17 -0.68 -10.63
CA GLU A 143 12.87 -1.77 -11.58
C GLU A 143 13.90 -2.92 -11.51
N ASP A 144 15.15 -2.62 -11.14
CA ASP A 144 16.22 -3.60 -10.95
C ASP A 144 16.39 -4.06 -9.48
N GLY A 145 15.40 -3.78 -8.63
CA GLY A 145 15.40 -4.11 -7.20
C GLY A 145 16.24 -3.14 -6.37
N TRP A 146 17.15 -3.69 -5.56
CA TRP A 146 17.99 -2.95 -4.60
C TRP A 146 19.49 -3.13 -4.89
N PRO A 147 19.99 -2.67 -6.05
CA PRO A 147 21.40 -2.82 -6.38
C PRO A 147 22.28 -1.98 -5.44
N SER A 148 23.46 -2.50 -5.11
CA SER A 148 24.41 -1.83 -4.21
C SER A 148 24.82 -0.42 -4.67
N ARG A 149 24.82 -0.16 -5.99
CA ARG A 149 25.12 1.16 -6.58
C ARG A 149 24.11 2.26 -6.18
N ARG A 150 22.99 1.88 -5.58
CA ARG A 150 21.92 2.78 -5.11
C ARG A 150 21.92 2.89 -3.59
N SER A 151 23.08 2.78 -2.94
CA SER A 151 23.25 3.12 -1.54
C SER A 151 23.65 4.59 -1.34
N ASN A 152 23.32 5.17 -0.17
CA ASN A 152 23.78 6.50 0.24
C ASN A 152 25.23 6.54 0.78
N GLY A 153 26.01 5.46 0.60
CA GLY A 153 27.40 5.32 1.04
C GLY A 153 28.18 4.33 0.20
#